data_AF-B2IVS1-F1
#
_entry.id   AF-B2IVS1-F1
#
_cell.length_a   1.000
_cell.length_b   1.000
_cell.length_c   1.000
_cell.angle_alpha   90.00
_cell.angle_beta   90.00
_cell.angle_gamma   90.00
#
_symmetry.space_group_name_H-M   'P 1'
#
loop_
_entity.id
_entity.type
_entity.pdbx_description
1 polymer ?
#
loop_
_entity_poly.entity_id
_entity_poly.type
_entity_poly.pdbx_seq_one_letter_code
_entity_poly.pdbx_strand_id
1 'polypeptide(L)'
;MSIPQFLAAANGTAQLWSSADGQFLGLLSSDRYDMNSISNLDGIYGSLHDTYSIRNPHGLYGGIHGGHSSYNPYCGKPPVVSYQNKIVLVITRNTSIQTNGLPIIDPDFLLGVYMQLGYSPNIFYPTSTPMDRLNQAACNTQQSLNQSAVIIASMFR
;
A
#
# COMPACT_ATOMS: atom_id res chain seq x y z
N MET A 1 19.33 0.03 6.23
CA MET A 1 18.29 0.42 5.25
C MET A 1 17.06 0.83 6.03
N SER A 2 16.47 2.00 5.76
CA SER A 2 15.25 2.43 6.45
C SER A 2 14.02 1.70 5.92
N ILE A 3 12.91 1.70 6.66
CA ILE A 3 11.65 1.07 6.24
C ILE A 3 11.16 1.62 4.87
N PRO A 4 11.08 2.94 4.63
CA PRO A 4 10.69 3.46 3.32
C PRO A 4 11.59 3.00 2.18
N GLN A 5 12.92 2.95 2.41
CA GLN A 5 13.88 2.48 1.42
C GLN A 5 13.69 1.00 1.10
N PHE A 6 13.40 0.19 2.12
CA PHE A 6 13.06 -1.21 1.95
C PHE A 6 11.78 -1.37 1.12
N LEU A 7 10.70 -0.67 1.47
CA LEU A 7 9.42 -0.73 0.76
C LEU A 7 9.56 -0.31 -0.71
N ALA A 8 10.35 0.73 -0.99
CA ALA A 8 10.67 1.15 -2.35
C ALA A 8 11.46 0.07 -3.12
N ALA A 9 12.45 -0.56 -2.48
CA ALA A 9 13.22 -1.64 -3.09
C ALA A 9 12.39 -2.92 -3.31
N ALA A 10 11.38 -3.15 -2.48
CA ALA A 10 10.47 -4.28 -2.55
C ALA A 10 9.29 -4.09 -3.52
N ASN A 11 9.22 -2.94 -4.19
CA ASN A 11 8.15 -2.60 -5.12
C ASN A 11 8.04 -3.61 -6.27
N GLY A 12 6.83 -4.15 -6.47
CA GLY A 12 6.53 -5.16 -7.50
C GLY A 12 7.08 -6.56 -7.20
N THR A 13 7.71 -6.78 -6.03
CA THR A 13 8.35 -8.06 -5.69
C THR A 13 7.94 -8.61 -4.33
N ALA A 14 7.61 -7.76 -3.37
CA ALA A 14 7.02 -8.19 -2.11
C ALA A 14 5.51 -8.41 -2.23
N GLN A 15 4.98 -9.22 -1.31
CA GLN A 15 3.58 -9.64 -1.31
C GLN A 15 2.99 -9.50 0.09
N LEU A 16 1.71 -9.18 0.16
CA LEU A 16 0.93 -9.12 1.39
C LEU A 16 0.15 -10.43 1.56
N TRP A 17 0.23 -10.99 2.76
CA TRP A 17 -0.41 -12.26 3.10
C TRP A 17 -1.10 -12.16 4.45
N SER A 18 -2.25 -12.80 4.59
CA SER A 18 -2.86 -13.02 5.90
C SER A 18 -2.10 -14.11 6.65
N SER A 19 -1.62 -13.81 7.86
CA SER A 19 -0.94 -14.79 8.71
C SER A 19 -1.91 -15.77 9.39
N ALA A 20 -3.22 -15.50 9.32
CA ALA A 20 -4.24 -16.31 9.95
C ALA A 20 -4.63 -17.53 9.13
N ASP A 21 -4.85 -17.33 7.83
CA ASP A 21 -5.43 -18.30 6.90
C ASP A 21 -4.58 -18.50 5.62
N GLY A 22 -3.49 -17.75 5.46
CA GLY A 22 -2.63 -17.83 4.28
C GLY A 22 -3.23 -17.20 3.02
N GLN A 23 -4.28 -16.39 3.16
CA GLN A 23 -4.87 -15.67 2.02
C GLN A 23 -3.87 -14.66 1.44
N PHE A 24 -3.74 -14.65 0.12
CA PHE A 24 -3.02 -13.60 -0.61
C PHE A 24 -3.84 -12.31 -0.60
N LEU A 25 -3.22 -11.19 -0.19
CA LEU A 25 -3.88 -9.89 -0.03
C LEU A 25 -3.33 -8.83 -0.98
N GLY A 26 -2.50 -9.23 -1.94
CA GLY A 26 -1.99 -8.36 -2.99
C GLY A 26 -0.48 -8.29 -3.09
N LEU A 27 -0.02 -7.83 -4.25
CA LEU A 27 1.35 -7.48 -4.53
C LEU A 27 1.62 -6.07 -3.99
N LEU A 28 2.73 -5.90 -3.27
CA LEU A 28 3.24 -4.59 -2.87
C LEU A 28 3.82 -3.89 -4.10
N SER A 29 2.92 -3.35 -4.91
CA SER A 29 3.23 -2.68 -6.16
C SER A 29 2.63 -1.27 -6.15
N SER A 30 3.38 -0.33 -6.72
CA SER A 30 2.91 1.03 -6.99
C SER A 30 2.23 1.16 -8.35
N ASP A 31 2.26 0.10 -9.17
CA ASP A 31 1.56 0.07 -10.46
C ASP A 31 0.05 0.02 -10.20
N ARG A 32 -0.68 1.06 -10.62
CA ARG A 32 -2.12 1.15 -10.45
C ARG A 32 -2.92 0.33 -11.47
N TYR A 33 -2.26 -0.25 -12.46
CA TYR A 33 -2.89 -1.04 -13.53
C TYR A 33 -2.64 -2.54 -13.40
N ASP A 34 -1.68 -2.95 -12.56
CA ASP A 34 -1.48 -4.36 -12.24
C ASP A 34 -2.68 -4.89 -11.44
N MET A 35 -3.27 -5.98 -11.93
CA MET A 35 -4.44 -6.64 -11.31
C MET A 35 -4.18 -7.13 -9.88
N ASN A 36 -2.93 -7.43 -9.53
CA ASN A 36 -2.55 -7.91 -8.21
C ASN A 36 -2.12 -6.79 -7.27
N SER A 37 -1.97 -5.56 -7.75
CA SER A 37 -1.41 -4.45 -6.97
C SER A 37 -2.35 -3.93 -5.88
N ILE A 38 -1.81 -3.71 -4.69
CA ILE A 38 -2.51 -3.01 -3.60
C ILE A 38 -2.76 -1.51 -3.91
N SER A 39 -2.13 -0.99 -4.96
CA SER A 39 -2.33 0.38 -5.45
C SER A 39 -3.35 0.49 -6.59
N ASN A 40 -3.84 -0.65 -7.11
CA ASN A 40 -4.92 -0.66 -8.09
C ASN A 40 -6.27 -0.50 -7.37
N LEU A 41 -6.79 0.72 -7.34
CA LEU A 41 -8.01 1.09 -6.61
C LEU A 41 -9.29 0.49 -7.21
N ASP A 42 -9.23 -0.02 -8.45
CA ASP A 42 -10.32 -0.72 -9.10
C ASP A 42 -10.11 -2.25 -9.08
N GLY A 43 -8.99 -2.71 -8.50
CA GLY A 43 -8.58 -4.11 -8.46
C GLY A 43 -8.92 -4.80 -7.13
N ILE A 44 -8.92 -6.14 -7.16
CA ILE A 44 -9.34 -7.01 -6.05
C ILE A 44 -8.60 -6.74 -4.74
N TYR A 45 -7.33 -6.32 -4.81
CA TYR A 45 -6.46 -6.15 -3.64
C TYR A 45 -6.22 -4.70 -3.23
N GLY A 46 -6.63 -3.74 -4.05
CA GLY A 46 -6.47 -2.30 -3.79
C GLY A 46 -7.80 -1.54 -3.70
N SER A 47 -8.92 -2.15 -4.04
CA SER A 47 -10.26 -1.53 -4.01
C SER A 47 -10.80 -1.33 -2.61
N LEU A 48 -11.64 -0.32 -2.41
CA LEU A 48 -12.36 -0.09 -1.14
C LEU A 48 -13.54 -1.05 -0.93
N HIS A 49 -13.91 -1.82 -1.95
CA HIS A 49 -15.14 -2.61 -1.94
C HIS A 49 -14.88 -4.12 -2.01
N ASP A 50 -13.70 -4.53 -2.46
CA ASP A 50 -13.36 -5.94 -2.60
C ASP A 50 -13.05 -6.61 -1.27
N THR A 51 -13.43 -7.90 -1.17
CA THR A 51 -13.36 -8.66 0.08
C THR A 51 -11.94 -9.03 0.49
N TYR A 52 -11.00 -9.09 -0.46
CA TYR A 52 -9.58 -9.41 -0.23
C TYR A 52 -8.69 -8.17 -0.08
N SER A 53 -9.24 -6.98 -0.30
CA SER A 53 -8.49 -5.74 -0.15
C SER A 53 -8.37 -5.35 1.32
N ILE A 54 -7.16 -5.00 1.74
CA ILE A 54 -6.94 -4.40 3.06
C ILE A 54 -7.49 -2.98 3.16
N ARG A 55 -7.86 -2.34 2.04
CA ARG A 55 -8.48 -1.01 2.05
C ARG A 55 -9.99 -1.07 2.30
N ASN A 56 -10.62 -2.23 2.21
CA ASN A 56 -12.06 -2.37 2.41
C ASN A 56 -12.41 -2.22 3.90
N PRO A 57 -13.07 -1.12 4.32
CA PRO A 57 -13.33 -0.83 5.73
C PRO A 57 -14.37 -1.76 6.37
N HIS A 58 -15.07 -2.55 5.56
CA HIS A 58 -16.05 -3.54 6.00
C HIS A 58 -15.57 -4.98 5.74
N GLY A 59 -14.38 -5.15 5.16
CA GLY A 59 -13.83 -6.45 4.80
C GLY A 59 -13.16 -7.19 5.97
N LEU A 60 -12.98 -8.50 5.79
CA LEU A 60 -12.30 -9.36 6.78
C LEU A 60 -10.84 -8.95 7.04
N TYR A 61 -10.18 -8.41 6.02
CA TYR A 61 -8.76 -8.03 6.03
C TYR A 61 -8.51 -6.52 6.13
N GLY A 62 -9.53 -5.68 5.89
CA GLY A 62 -9.40 -4.22 5.93
C GLY A 62 -10.25 -3.51 7.00
N GLY A 63 -11.28 -4.16 7.52
CA GLY A 63 -12.21 -3.52 8.45
C GLY A 63 -11.75 -3.51 9.90
N ILE A 64 -12.15 -2.48 10.64
CA ILE A 64 -11.82 -2.33 12.07
C ILE A 64 -12.33 -3.49 12.96
N HIS A 65 -13.35 -4.21 12.50
CA HIS A 65 -13.90 -5.40 13.15
C HIS A 65 -13.51 -6.70 12.44
N GLY A 66 -12.70 -6.65 11.38
CA GLY A 66 -12.26 -7.82 10.63
C GLY A 66 -11.33 -8.70 11.47
N GLY A 67 -11.62 -10.00 11.53
CA GLY A 67 -10.84 -10.96 12.33
C GLY A 67 -9.38 -11.12 11.87
N HIS A 68 -9.08 -10.79 10.61
CA HIS A 68 -7.75 -10.88 10.00
C HIS A 68 -7.25 -9.51 9.52
N SER A 69 -7.85 -8.43 10.03
CA SER A 69 -7.56 -7.10 9.55
C SER A 69 -6.35 -6.47 10.21
N SER A 70 -5.54 -5.78 9.41
CA SER A 70 -4.50 -4.87 9.89
C SER A 70 -5.05 -3.69 10.69
N TYR A 71 -6.32 -3.31 10.49
CA TYR A 71 -6.95 -2.17 11.17
C TYR A 71 -7.65 -2.55 12.47
N ASN A 72 -7.88 -3.84 12.72
CA ASN A 72 -8.51 -4.29 13.96
C ASN A 72 -7.48 -4.25 15.11
N PRO A 73 -7.69 -3.41 16.13
CA PRO A 73 -6.75 -3.26 17.26
C PRO A 73 -6.66 -4.50 18.15
N TYR A 74 -7.53 -5.49 17.94
CA TYR A 74 -7.56 -6.76 18.67
C TYR A 74 -7.19 -7.96 17.80
N CYS A 75 -6.75 -7.76 16.55
CA CYS A 75 -6.37 -8.87 15.67
C CYS A 75 -5.11 -9.56 16.21
N GLY A 76 -5.21 -10.85 16.56
CA GLY A 76 -4.08 -11.63 17.06
C GLY A 76 -3.16 -12.19 15.97
N LYS A 77 -3.64 -12.25 14.71
CA LYS A 77 -2.90 -12.74 13.55
C LYS A 77 -3.06 -11.78 12.37
N PRO A 78 -2.40 -10.61 12.42
CA PRO A 78 -2.56 -9.60 11.39
C PRO A 78 -1.81 -9.96 10.10
N PRO A 79 -2.08 -9.24 9.00
CA PRO A 79 -1.36 -9.40 7.74
C PRO A 79 0.16 -9.18 7.88
N VAL A 80 0.92 -9.86 7.02
CA VAL A 80 2.38 -9.82 6.99
C VAL A 80 2.90 -9.59 5.57
N VAL A 81 4.07 -8.97 5.47
CA VAL A 81 4.78 -8.81 4.20
C VAL A 81 5.77 -9.95 4.03
N SER A 82 5.68 -10.61 2.88
CA SER A 82 6.64 -11.60 2.40
C SER A 82 7.52 -10.98 1.32
N TYR A 83 8.84 -11.08 1.48
CA TYR A 83 9.82 -10.66 0.48
C TYR A 83 10.86 -11.78 0.33
N GLN A 84 11.08 -12.25 -0.90
CA GLN A 84 11.94 -13.41 -1.19
C GLN A 84 11.57 -14.64 -0.33
N ASN A 85 10.26 -14.91 -0.21
CA ASN A 85 9.69 -16.01 0.57
C ASN A 85 10.00 -15.96 2.08
N LYS A 86 10.44 -14.82 2.61
CA LYS A 86 10.65 -14.59 4.03
C LYS A 86 9.69 -13.54 4.54
N ILE A 87 9.13 -13.76 5.72
CA ILE A 87 8.33 -12.75 6.41
C ILE A 87 9.27 -11.68 6.94
N VAL A 88 9.01 -10.42 6.57
CA VAL A 88 9.91 -9.29 6.84
C VAL A 88 9.25 -8.16 7.61
N LEU A 89 7.92 -8.01 7.53
CA LEU A 89 7.17 -6.97 8.23
C LEU A 89 5.82 -7.51 8.70
N VAL A 90 5.31 -6.94 9.78
CA VAL A 90 3.95 -7.17 10.26
C VAL A 90 3.14 -5.88 10.06
N ILE A 91 1.96 -6.00 9.45
CA ILE A 91 1.09 -4.85 9.13
C ILE A 91 -0.08 -4.84 10.11
N THR A 92 -0.05 -3.93 11.08
CA THR A 92 -1.11 -3.89 12.10
C THR A 92 -1.21 -2.55 12.82
N ARG A 93 -2.41 -2.26 13.35
CA ARG A 93 -2.68 -1.26 14.38
C ARG A 93 -2.79 -1.85 15.79
N ASN A 94 -2.77 -3.17 15.92
CA ASN A 94 -2.76 -3.81 17.23
C ASN A 94 -1.37 -3.62 17.86
N THR A 95 -1.27 -2.69 18.81
CA THR A 95 -0.03 -2.35 19.52
C THR A 95 0.41 -3.41 20.54
N SER A 96 -0.43 -4.41 20.81
CA SER A 96 -0.20 -5.43 21.82
C SER A 96 0.32 -6.76 21.25
N ILE A 97 0.54 -6.84 19.93
CA ILE A 97 1.02 -8.10 19.31
C ILE A 97 2.50 -8.35 19.61
N GLN A 98 2.85 -9.64 19.74
CA GLN A 98 4.24 -10.07 19.77
C GLN A 98 4.67 -10.47 18.36
N THR A 99 5.72 -9.82 17.85
CA THR A 99 6.20 -10.00 16.47
C THR A 99 7.55 -10.72 16.37
N ASN A 100 8.09 -11.20 17.50
CA ASN A 100 9.41 -11.83 17.58
C ASN A 100 10.52 -10.98 16.93
N GLY A 101 10.44 -9.65 17.10
CA GLY A 101 11.43 -8.70 16.58
C GLY A 101 11.20 -8.24 15.15
N LEU A 102 10.13 -8.71 14.46
CA LEU A 102 9.75 -8.15 13.17
C LEU A 102 9.21 -6.71 13.32
N PRO A 103 9.56 -5.80 12.39
CA PRO A 103 9.04 -4.43 12.43
C PRO A 103 7.53 -4.40 12.22
N ILE A 104 6.85 -3.55 12.99
CA ILE A 104 5.42 -3.25 12.83
C ILE A 104 5.27 -2.00 11.98
N ILE A 105 4.40 -2.09 10.97
CA ILE A 105 4.05 -0.99 10.08
C ILE A 105 2.55 -0.74 10.17
N ASP A 106 2.16 0.54 10.29
CA ASP A 106 0.77 0.94 10.17
C ASP A 106 0.28 0.72 8.72
N PRO A 107 -0.92 0.13 8.51
CA PRO A 107 -1.43 -0.13 7.17
C PRO A 107 -1.58 1.15 6.32
N ASP A 108 -1.97 2.30 6.88
CA ASP A 108 -2.08 3.55 6.11
C ASP A 108 -0.69 4.05 5.68
N PHE A 109 0.33 3.86 6.52
CA PHE A 109 1.70 4.18 6.14
C PHE A 109 2.18 3.32 4.96
N LEU A 110 1.94 2.01 5.00
CA LEU A 110 2.25 1.10 3.90
C LEU A 110 1.58 1.56 2.60
N LEU A 111 0.26 1.76 2.65
CA LEU A 111 -0.54 2.19 1.50
C LEU A 111 -0.10 3.56 0.98
N GLY A 112 0.22 4.49 1.89
CA GLY A 112 0.72 5.82 1.56
C GLY A 112 2.05 5.78 0.81
N VAL A 113 2.99 4.91 1.21
CA VAL A 113 4.27 4.72 0.50
C VAL A 113 4.05 4.23 -0.92
N TYR A 114 3.21 3.21 -1.14
CA TYR A 114 2.99 2.67 -2.49
C TYR A 114 2.17 3.60 -3.39
N MET A 115 1.19 4.32 -2.83
CA MET A 115 0.53 5.41 -3.55
C MET A 115 1.54 6.47 -3.96
N GLN A 116 2.41 6.90 -3.04
CA GLN A 116 3.41 7.92 -3.33
C GLN A 116 4.43 7.45 -4.38
N LEU A 117 4.83 6.18 -4.36
CA LEU A 117 5.72 5.61 -5.39
C LEU A 117 5.06 5.59 -6.78
N GLY A 118 3.74 5.39 -6.85
CA GLY A 118 2.99 5.34 -8.10
C GLY A 118 2.81 6.72 -8.73
N TYR A 119 2.68 7.75 -7.91
CA TYR A 119 2.65 9.14 -8.37
C TYR A 119 4.08 9.68 -8.58
N SER A 120 4.99 9.48 -7.64
CA SER A 120 6.34 10.06 -7.60
C SER A 120 7.40 8.98 -7.34
N PRO A 121 7.83 8.22 -8.35
CA PRO A 121 8.77 7.12 -8.15
C PRO A 121 10.10 7.58 -7.54
N ASN A 122 10.55 8.79 -7.82
CA ASN A 122 11.90 9.27 -7.48
C ASN A 122 12.11 9.72 -6.02
N ILE A 123 11.07 9.79 -5.17
CA ILE A 123 11.18 10.44 -3.83
C ILE A 123 12.00 9.62 -2.82
N PHE A 124 12.01 8.29 -2.99
CA PHE A 124 12.64 7.36 -2.03
C PHE A 124 14.01 6.84 -2.50
N TYR A 125 14.46 7.21 -3.70
CA TYR A 125 15.79 6.87 -4.18
C TYR A 125 16.84 7.85 -3.63
N PRO A 126 17.98 7.36 -3.11
CA PRO A 126 19.00 8.21 -2.48
C PRO A 126 19.71 9.18 -3.45
N THR A 127 19.44 9.10 -4.76
CA THR A 127 20.01 9.98 -5.79
C THR A 127 19.18 11.21 -6.09
N SER A 128 17.93 11.34 -5.60
CA SER A 128 17.12 12.53 -5.86
C SER A 128 17.53 13.67 -4.93
N THR A 129 18.01 14.78 -5.49
CA THR A 129 18.23 16.00 -4.72
C THR A 129 16.89 16.55 -4.19
N PRO A 130 16.89 17.42 -3.16
CA PRO A 130 15.67 18.12 -2.75
C PRO A 130 14.96 18.84 -3.90
N MET A 131 15.72 19.33 -4.90
CA MET A 131 15.17 19.97 -6.08
C MET A 131 14.47 18.97 -7.01
N ASP A 132 15.02 17.76 -7.18
CA ASP A 132 14.37 16.71 -7.97
C ASP A 132 13.02 16.30 -7.36
N ARG A 133 12.95 16.27 -6.02
CA ARG A 133 11.69 16.00 -5.30
C ARG A 133 10.66 17.12 -5.49
N LEU A 134 11.08 18.39 -5.45
CA LEU A 134 10.22 19.54 -5.73
C LEU A 134 9.73 19.55 -7.18
N ASN A 135 10.63 19.31 -8.14
CA ASN A 135 10.30 19.26 -9.56
C ASN A 135 9.33 18.11 -9.87
N GLN A 136 9.51 16.96 -9.24
CA GLN A 136 8.59 15.83 -9.38
C GLN A 136 7.22 16.14 -8.75
N ALA A 137 7.17 16.74 -7.57
CA ALA A 137 5.91 17.14 -6.94
C ALA A 137 5.13 18.15 -7.79
N ALA A 138 5.83 19.11 -8.41
CA ALA A 138 5.24 20.06 -9.34
C ALA A 138 4.69 19.35 -10.60
N CYS A 139 5.45 18.42 -11.19
CA CYS A 139 5.02 17.64 -12.35
C CYS A 139 3.73 16.84 -12.06
N ASN A 140 3.66 16.19 -10.90
CA ASN A 140 2.51 15.39 -10.51
C ASN A 140 1.26 16.23 -10.27
N THR A 141 1.43 17.41 -9.68
CA THR A 141 0.34 18.36 -9.48
C THR A 141 -0.22 18.83 -10.83
N GLN A 142 0.65 19.06 -11.81
CA GLN A 142 0.21 19.41 -13.16
C GLN A 142 -0.56 18.26 -13.83
N GLN A 143 -0.13 17.01 -13.64
CA GLN A 143 -0.82 15.85 -14.18
C GLN A 143 -2.22 15.66 -13.58
N SER A 144 -2.38 15.85 -12.27
CA SER A 144 -3.70 15.76 -11.62
C SER A 144 -4.64 16.88 -12.10
N LEU A 145 -4.13 18.10 -12.30
CA LEU A 145 -4.87 19.21 -12.89
C LEU A 145 -5.29 18.94 -14.34
N ASN A 146 -4.42 18.33 -15.13
CA ASN A 146 -4.75 17.96 -16.52
C ASN A 146 -5.81 16.85 -16.55
N GLN A 147 -5.72 15.85 -15.67
CA GLN A 147 -6.72 14.78 -15.58
C GLN A 147 -8.08 15.30 -15.13
N SER A 148 -8.13 16.19 -14.14
CA SER A 148 -9.39 16.81 -13.70
C SER A 148 -10.00 17.68 -14.81
N ALA A 149 -9.19 18.41 -15.57
CA ALA A 149 -9.67 19.17 -16.73
C ALA A 149 -10.29 18.28 -17.82
N VAL A 150 -9.70 17.10 -18.09
CA VAL A 150 -10.26 16.12 -19.03
C VAL A 150 -11.59 15.57 -18.54
N ILE A 151 -11.68 15.23 -17.24
CA ILE A 151 -12.92 14.75 -16.62
C ILE A 151 -14.02 15.82 -16.74
N ILE A 152 -13.72 17.07 -16.39
CA ILE A 152 -14.65 18.19 -16.51
C ILE A 152 -15.10 18.36 -17.97
N ALA A 153 -14.17 18.34 -18.92
CA ALA A 153 -14.49 18.47 -20.35
C ALA A 153 -15.38 17.32 -20.88
N SER A 154 -15.27 16.12 -20.31
CA SER A 154 -16.12 14.98 -20.67
C SER A 154 -17.55 15.07 -20.12
N MET A 155 -17.79 15.85 -19.06
CA MET A 155 -19.12 16.02 -18.44
C MET A 155 -20.04 17.00 -19.19
N PHE A 156 -19.50 17.77 -20.14
CA PHE A 156 -20.22 18.76 -20.93
C PHE A 156 -20.37 18.37 -22.41
N ARG A 157 -20.23 17.07 -22.73
CA ARG A 157 -20.49 16.52 -24.08
C ARG A 157 -21.79 15.73 -24.13
#